data_AF-Q3ZQJ2-F1
#
_entry.id   AF-Q3ZQJ2-F1
#
_cell.length_a   1.000
_cell.length_b   1.000
_cell.length_c   1.000
_cell.angle_alpha   90.00
_cell.angle_beta   90.00
_cell.angle_gamma   90.00
#
_symmetry.space_group_name_H-M   'P 1'
#
loop_
_entity.id
_entity.type
_entity.pdbx_description
1 polymer ?
#
loop_
_entity_poly.entity_id
_entity_poly.type
_entity_poly.pdbx_seq_one_letter_code
_entity_poly.pdbx_strand_id
1 'polypeptide(L)'
;VAAGLIPVICVATLGTTGTCAYDDIESLASVCEENQVWLHVDAAYAGGALALEECAELRRGLEHVDSLNFNLHKFMLVNFDCAAMWLRDANKVIDSFNVDRIYLKHKHEGETQVPDFRHWQIPLGRRFRALKVWITFRTMGAEGLRSHMRKHIDLAAQFEDLVKADERFELVAPRA
;
A
#
# COMPACT_ATOMS: atom_id res chain seq x y z
N VAL A 1 -5.35 -21.25 16.75
CA VAL A 1 -6.64 -21.84 17.14
C VAL A 1 -6.49 -23.18 17.88
N ALA A 2 -6.03 -24.27 17.25
CA ALA A 2 -5.94 -25.59 17.91
C ALA A 2 -5.12 -25.63 19.20
N ALA A 3 -4.06 -24.81 19.29
CA ALA A 3 -3.25 -24.65 20.51
C ALA A 3 -3.82 -23.65 21.54
N GLY A 4 -5.07 -23.19 21.39
CA GLY A 4 -5.70 -22.20 22.26
C GLY A 4 -5.24 -20.75 22.04
N LEU A 5 -4.41 -20.49 21.04
CA LEU A 5 -3.94 -19.14 20.67
C LEU A 5 -4.96 -18.40 19.79
N ILE A 6 -4.99 -17.07 19.93
CA ILE A 6 -5.83 -16.14 19.19
C ILE A 6 -4.99 -15.46 18.09
N PRO A 7 -5.19 -15.79 16.80
CA PRO A 7 -4.58 -15.05 15.69
C PRO A 7 -5.20 -13.65 15.60
N VAL A 8 -4.39 -12.62 15.41
CA VAL A 8 -4.86 -11.22 15.43
C VAL A 8 -4.67 -10.48 14.12
N ILE A 9 -3.57 -10.76 13.40
CA ILE A 9 -3.24 -10.09 12.15
C ILE A 9 -2.54 -11.05 11.19
N CYS A 10 -2.86 -10.92 9.91
CA CYS A 10 -2.13 -11.45 8.78
C CYS A 10 -1.59 -10.25 7.97
N VAL A 11 -0.30 -10.28 7.64
CA VAL A 11 0.32 -9.28 6.77
C VAL A 11 0.71 -9.97 5.48
N ALA A 12 -0.08 -9.74 4.44
CA ALA A 12 0.21 -10.18 3.09
C ALA A 12 1.05 -9.12 2.36
N THR A 13 1.94 -9.55 1.48
CA THR A 13 2.86 -8.66 0.77
C THR A 13 2.58 -8.69 -0.73
N LEU A 14 2.41 -7.51 -1.31
CA LEU A 14 2.34 -7.29 -2.75
C LEU A 14 3.66 -6.62 -3.19
N GLY A 15 4.65 -7.46 -3.47
CA GLY A 15 5.98 -7.07 -3.93
C GLY A 15 7.00 -7.13 -2.81
N THR A 16 7.41 -8.35 -2.43
CA THR A 16 8.43 -8.56 -1.39
C THR A 16 9.76 -7.90 -1.73
N THR A 17 10.52 -7.46 -0.73
CA THR A 17 11.80 -6.77 -0.96
C THR A 17 12.85 -7.65 -1.64
N GLY A 18 12.85 -8.96 -1.38
CA GLY A 18 13.87 -9.88 -1.89
C GLY A 18 13.73 -10.14 -3.39
N THR A 19 12.56 -10.61 -3.81
CA THR A 19 12.32 -11.09 -5.18
C THR A 19 11.08 -10.47 -5.84
N CYS A 20 10.43 -9.50 -5.18
CA CYS A 20 9.16 -8.91 -5.62
C CYS A 20 8.02 -9.93 -5.73
N ALA A 21 8.01 -10.97 -4.90
CA ALA A 21 6.92 -11.94 -4.87
C ALA A 21 5.58 -11.31 -4.41
N TYR A 22 4.47 -11.91 -4.84
CA TYR A 22 3.12 -11.54 -4.45
C TYR A 22 2.48 -12.68 -3.65
N ASP A 23 1.93 -12.36 -2.48
CA ASP A 23 1.09 -13.31 -1.74
C ASP A 23 -0.30 -13.42 -2.40
N ASP A 24 -0.92 -14.59 -2.31
CA ASP A 24 -2.28 -14.82 -2.80
C ASP A 24 -3.31 -14.18 -1.84
N ILE A 25 -3.67 -12.93 -2.13
CA ILE A 25 -4.55 -12.14 -1.29
C ILE A 25 -5.97 -12.72 -1.22
N GLU A 26 -6.48 -13.27 -2.32
CA GLU A 26 -7.83 -13.84 -2.38
C GLU A 26 -7.96 -15.05 -1.44
N SER A 27 -7.00 -15.97 -1.51
CA SER A 27 -6.96 -17.12 -0.59
C SER A 27 -6.75 -16.69 0.87
N LEU A 28 -5.86 -15.72 1.12
CA LEU A 28 -5.60 -15.22 2.47
C LEU A 28 -6.82 -14.50 3.05
N ALA A 29 -7.56 -13.74 2.23
CA ALA A 29 -8.78 -13.04 2.63
C ALA A 29 -9.84 -14.03 3.12
N SER A 30 -10.11 -15.10 2.38
CA SER A 30 -11.05 -16.14 2.79
C SER A 30 -10.70 -16.73 4.16
N VAL A 31 -9.42 -17.06 4.38
CA VAL A 31 -8.97 -17.61 5.67
C VAL A 31 -9.08 -16.57 6.79
N CYS A 32 -8.73 -15.32 6.52
CA CYS A 32 -8.77 -14.25 7.52
C CYS A 32 -10.20 -13.91 7.93
N GLU A 33 -11.15 -13.87 6.99
CA GLU A 33 -12.57 -13.63 7.27
C GLU A 33 -13.16 -14.76 8.14
N GLU A 34 -12.91 -16.02 7.79
CA GLU A 34 -13.38 -17.19 8.57
C GLU A 34 -12.88 -17.19 10.01
N ASN A 35 -11.67 -16.67 10.24
CA ASN A 35 -11.01 -16.67 11.54
C ASN A 35 -11.04 -15.31 12.24
N GLN A 36 -11.73 -14.31 11.68
CA GLN A 36 -11.82 -12.94 12.19
C GLN A 36 -10.44 -12.29 12.44
N VAL A 37 -9.51 -12.53 11.53
CA VAL A 37 -8.13 -12.01 11.57
C VAL A 37 -8.05 -10.75 10.73
N TRP A 38 -7.39 -9.71 11.24
CA TRP A 38 -7.13 -8.50 10.46
C TRP A 38 -6.22 -8.82 9.27
N LEU A 39 -6.64 -8.51 8.04
CA LEU A 39 -5.79 -8.65 6.86
C LEU A 39 -5.23 -7.31 6.41
N HIS A 40 -3.91 -7.15 6.53
CA HIS A 40 -3.17 -6.01 5.99
C HIS A 40 -2.39 -6.40 4.74
N VAL A 41 -2.46 -5.58 3.68
CA VAL A 41 -1.63 -5.73 2.49
C VAL A 41 -0.51 -4.68 2.48
N ASP A 42 0.73 -5.15 2.59
CA ASP A 42 1.91 -4.33 2.31
C ASP A 42 2.19 -4.31 0.81
N ALA A 43 1.72 -3.26 0.14
CA ALA A 43 2.02 -2.98 -1.25
C ALA A 43 3.05 -1.86 -1.39
N ALA A 44 3.98 -1.69 -0.43
CA ALA A 44 4.89 -0.55 -0.39
C ALA A 44 5.59 -0.27 -1.72
N TYR A 45 6.10 -1.31 -2.40
CA TYR A 45 6.75 -1.17 -3.70
C TYR A 45 5.77 -1.28 -4.86
N ALA A 46 5.11 -2.43 -5.02
CA ALA A 46 4.32 -2.74 -6.21
C ALA A 46 2.89 -2.17 -6.19
N GLY A 47 2.47 -1.47 -5.13
CA GLY A 47 1.15 -0.83 -5.04
C GLY A 47 0.86 0.20 -6.15
N GLY A 48 1.89 0.75 -6.80
CA GLY A 48 1.72 1.59 -8.00
C GLY A 48 1.16 0.82 -9.19
N ALA A 49 1.52 -0.45 -9.35
CA ALA A 49 1.06 -1.31 -10.44
C ALA A 49 -0.46 -1.55 -10.39
N LEU A 50 -1.11 -1.38 -9.24
CA LEU A 50 -2.57 -1.43 -9.12
C LEU A 50 -3.26 -0.39 -10.01
N ALA A 51 -2.58 0.69 -10.40
CA ALA A 51 -3.11 1.68 -11.32
C ALA A 51 -3.00 1.30 -12.81
N LEU A 52 -2.32 0.21 -13.15
CA LEU A 52 -2.18 -0.33 -14.51
C LEU A 52 -3.28 -1.35 -14.79
N GLU A 53 -3.88 -1.31 -15.97
CA GLU A 53 -4.97 -2.26 -16.33
C GLU A 53 -4.42 -3.63 -16.72
N GLU A 54 -3.23 -3.64 -17.30
CA GLU A 54 -2.48 -4.86 -17.62
C GLU A 54 -1.98 -5.63 -16.38
N CYS A 55 -2.13 -5.05 -15.17
CA CYS A 55 -1.82 -5.69 -13.89
C CYS A 55 -3.09 -5.88 -13.03
N ALA A 56 -4.27 -5.97 -13.66
CA ALA A 56 -5.55 -6.01 -12.95
C ALA A 56 -5.70 -7.23 -12.02
N GLU A 57 -5.00 -8.33 -12.30
CA GLU A 57 -4.96 -9.52 -11.46
C GLU A 57 -4.44 -9.24 -10.04
N LEU A 58 -3.55 -8.25 -9.89
CA LEU A 58 -3.04 -7.82 -8.58
C LEU A 58 -4.13 -7.24 -7.67
N ARG A 59 -5.31 -6.91 -8.23
CA ARG A 59 -6.44 -6.34 -7.49
C ARG A 59 -7.34 -7.40 -6.86
N ARG A 60 -7.19 -8.69 -7.21
CA ARG A 60 -8.05 -9.77 -6.72
C ARG A 60 -7.96 -9.91 -5.20
N GLY A 61 -9.11 -9.93 -4.54
CA GLY A 61 -9.21 -10.04 -3.08
C GLY A 61 -8.97 -8.74 -2.31
N LEU A 62 -8.53 -7.64 -2.96
CA LEU A 62 -8.30 -6.36 -2.27
C LEU A 62 -9.60 -5.77 -1.70
N GLU A 63 -10.75 -6.11 -2.28
CA GLU A 63 -12.07 -5.77 -1.78
C GLU A 63 -12.42 -6.44 -0.44
N HIS A 64 -11.60 -7.37 0.06
CA HIS A 64 -11.77 -8.05 1.36
C HIS A 64 -10.76 -7.62 2.44
N VAL A 65 -9.69 -6.89 2.10
CA VAL A 65 -8.62 -6.54 3.06
C VAL A 65 -9.04 -5.44 4.04
N ASP A 66 -8.57 -5.46 5.29
CA ASP A 66 -8.88 -4.42 6.28
C ASP A 66 -8.06 -3.15 6.06
N SER A 67 -6.81 -3.30 5.60
CA SER A 67 -5.93 -2.17 5.30
C SER A 67 -4.90 -2.46 4.23
N LEU A 68 -4.45 -1.42 3.54
CA LEU A 68 -3.40 -1.49 2.53
C LEU A 68 -2.49 -0.27 2.63
N ASN A 69 -1.17 -0.44 2.53
CA ASN A 69 -0.25 0.67 2.33
C ASN A 69 0.44 0.63 0.97
N PHE A 70 0.83 1.82 0.52
CA PHE A 70 1.68 1.99 -0.65
C PHE A 70 2.63 3.18 -0.45
N ASN A 71 3.90 3.00 -0.81
CA ASN A 71 4.90 4.06 -0.68
C ASN A 71 5.05 4.79 -2.01
N LEU A 72 4.41 5.95 -2.12
CA LEU A 72 4.54 6.81 -3.29
C LEU A 72 5.99 7.25 -3.54
N HIS A 73 6.82 7.21 -2.51
CA HIS A 73 8.25 7.49 -2.61
C HIS A 73 9.13 6.38 -3.16
N LYS A 74 8.55 5.23 -3.47
CA LYS A 74 9.24 4.18 -4.22
C LYS A 74 8.98 4.35 -5.71
N PHE A 75 7.75 4.06 -6.15
CA PHE A 75 7.47 3.89 -7.59
C PHE A 75 6.66 5.03 -8.24
N MET A 76 6.36 6.11 -7.51
CA MET A 76 5.44 7.18 -7.97
C MET A 76 6.05 8.59 -7.93
N LEU A 77 7.37 8.71 -8.06
CA LEU A 77 8.06 9.99 -8.24
C LEU A 77 7.80 11.04 -7.14
N VAL A 78 7.44 10.60 -5.93
CA VAL A 78 7.28 11.49 -4.77
C VAL A 78 8.51 11.37 -3.88
N ASN A 79 9.15 12.47 -3.48
CA ASN A 79 10.33 12.35 -2.60
C ASN A 79 9.98 11.78 -1.23
N PHE A 80 10.96 11.19 -0.53
CA PHE A 80 10.82 10.77 0.87
C PHE A 80 10.39 11.93 1.80
N ASP A 81 9.66 11.68 2.90
CA ASP A 81 8.87 10.48 3.25
C ASP A 81 7.47 10.56 2.61
N CYS A 82 6.94 9.46 2.06
CA CYS A 82 5.55 9.43 1.58
C CYS A 82 4.99 8.01 1.46
N ALA A 83 4.34 7.54 2.52
CA ALA A 83 3.56 6.31 2.53
C ALA A 83 2.09 6.67 2.74
N ALA A 84 1.23 6.20 1.86
CA ALA A 84 -0.21 6.30 2.01
C ALA A 84 -0.75 4.98 2.54
N MET A 85 -1.78 5.06 3.37
CA MET A 85 -2.48 3.92 3.93
C MET A 85 -3.98 4.11 3.74
N TRP A 86 -4.64 3.05 3.30
CA TRP A 86 -6.09 2.95 3.21
C TRP A 86 -6.58 1.99 4.28
N LEU A 87 -7.69 2.34 4.91
CA LEU A 87 -8.38 1.56 5.92
C LEU A 87 -9.80 1.34 5.42
N ARG A 88 -10.29 0.11 5.48
CA ARG A 88 -11.69 -0.21 5.21
C ARG A 88 -12.61 0.49 6.21
N ASP A 89 -12.24 0.45 7.48
CA ASP A 89 -12.89 1.15 8.56
C ASP A 89 -11.85 1.93 9.37
N ALA A 90 -11.83 3.26 9.17
CA ALA A 90 -10.89 4.13 9.85
C ALA A 90 -11.17 4.25 11.36
N ASN A 91 -12.40 3.98 11.82
CA ASN A 91 -12.76 4.10 13.23
C ASN A 91 -11.96 3.12 14.10
N LYS A 92 -11.67 1.91 13.59
CA LYS A 92 -10.84 0.92 14.28
C LYS A 92 -9.45 1.47 14.68
N VAL A 93 -8.91 2.40 13.88
CA VAL A 93 -7.64 3.09 14.16
C VAL A 93 -7.86 4.34 15.02
N ILE A 94 -8.85 5.15 14.70
CA ILE A 94 -9.19 6.37 15.45
C ILE A 94 -9.45 6.07 16.92
N ASP A 95 -10.25 5.05 17.22
CA ASP A 95 -10.61 4.65 18.58
C ASP A 95 -9.39 4.21 19.39
N SER A 96 -8.42 3.57 18.71
CA SER A 96 -7.18 3.10 19.32
C SER A 96 -6.17 4.23 19.59
N PHE A 97 -6.14 5.26 18.76
CA PHE A 97 -5.19 6.38 18.83
C PHE A 97 -5.83 7.70 19.26
N ASN A 98 -7.06 7.68 19.78
CA ASN A 98 -7.75 8.90 20.14
C ASN A 98 -7.00 9.66 21.25
N VAL A 99 -6.86 10.97 21.06
CA VAL A 99 -6.24 11.89 22.01
C VAL A 99 -7.18 13.08 22.19
N ASP A 100 -8.04 13.01 23.21
CA ASP A 100 -8.92 14.12 23.58
C ASP A 100 -8.26 14.98 24.68
N ARG A 101 -7.66 16.10 24.27
CA ARG A 101 -7.08 17.09 25.18
C ARG A 101 -7.79 18.42 25.01
N ILE A 102 -8.12 19.07 26.13
CA ILE A 102 -8.92 20.31 26.13
C ILE A 102 -8.32 21.44 25.28
N TYR A 103 -6.99 21.51 25.17
CA TYR A 103 -6.30 22.54 24.37
C TYR A 103 -6.31 22.27 22.86
N LEU A 104 -6.73 21.07 22.45
CA LEU A 104 -6.89 20.68 21.04
C LEU A 104 -8.34 20.80 20.55
N LYS A 105 -9.28 21.13 21.45
CA LYS A 105 -10.70 21.30 21.13
C LYS A 105 -10.90 22.54 20.27
N HIS A 106 -11.74 22.40 19.25
CA HIS A 106 -12.13 23.52 18.41
C HIS A 106 -13.64 23.48 18.12
N LYS A 107 -14.23 24.65 17.90
CA LYS A 107 -15.68 24.79 17.65
C LYS A 107 -16.22 23.97 16.47
N HIS A 108 -15.36 23.59 15.53
CA HIS A 108 -15.73 22.81 14.34
C HIS A 108 -15.72 21.28 14.55
N GLU A 109 -15.54 20.80 15.79
CA GLU A 109 -15.59 19.36 16.08
C GLU A 109 -17.00 18.83 15.78
N GLY A 110 -17.10 17.80 14.94
CA GLY A 110 -18.39 17.24 14.50
C GLY A 110 -19.15 18.08 13.48
N GLU A 111 -18.68 19.28 13.12
CA GLU A 111 -19.33 20.15 12.11
C GLU A 111 -18.93 19.79 10.67
N THR A 112 -17.81 19.09 10.48
CA THR A 112 -17.30 18.72 9.15
C THR A 112 -17.07 17.22 9.03
N GLN A 113 -17.15 16.69 7.81
CA GLN A 113 -16.72 15.32 7.50
C GLN A 113 -15.18 15.21 7.36
N VAL A 114 -14.44 16.28 7.62
CA VAL A 114 -12.98 16.28 7.49
C VAL A 114 -12.39 15.54 8.69
N PRO A 115 -11.61 14.47 8.47
CA PRO A 115 -11.00 13.75 9.56
C PRO A 115 -9.93 14.61 10.25
N ASP A 116 -9.88 14.57 11.58
CA ASP A 116 -8.69 15.03 12.29
C ASP A 116 -7.61 13.94 12.20
N PHE A 117 -6.72 14.07 11.22
CA PHE A 117 -5.68 13.07 10.99
C PHE A 117 -4.71 12.92 12.18
N ARG A 118 -4.77 13.75 13.23
CA ARG A 118 -4.01 13.47 14.47
C ARG A 118 -4.35 12.11 15.06
N HIS A 119 -5.60 11.64 14.86
CA HIS A 119 -6.07 10.33 15.33
C HIS A 119 -5.72 9.18 14.39
N TRP A 120 -5.07 9.46 13.26
CA TRP A 120 -4.76 8.48 12.21
C TRP A 120 -3.26 8.15 12.17
N GLN A 121 -2.48 8.65 13.13
CA GLN A 121 -1.04 8.46 13.19
C GLN A 121 -0.56 8.47 14.65
N ILE A 122 0.64 7.97 14.88
CA ILE A 122 1.24 7.92 16.23
C ILE A 122 1.59 9.32 16.76
N PRO A 123 2.25 10.22 16.00
CA PRO A 123 2.61 11.54 16.51
C PRO A 123 1.43 12.51 16.50
N LEU A 124 1.42 13.50 17.39
CA LEU A 124 0.40 14.57 17.37
C LEU A 124 0.54 15.47 16.13
N GLY A 125 1.76 15.97 15.89
CA GLY A 125 2.05 16.89 14.78
C GLY A 125 2.30 16.17 13.45
N ARG A 126 2.02 16.84 12.32
CA ARG A 126 2.32 16.33 10.98
C ARG A 126 2.77 17.42 10.01
N ARG A 127 3.64 17.05 9.07
CA ARG A 127 4.02 17.90 7.93
C ARG A 127 2.88 17.95 6.91
N PHE A 128 2.89 18.94 6.01
CA PHE A 128 1.98 18.99 4.87
C PHE A 128 2.41 18.01 3.76
N ARG A 129 2.37 16.70 4.04
CA ARG A 129 2.86 15.65 3.13
C ARG A 129 2.07 15.57 1.81
N ALA A 130 0.79 15.91 1.84
CA ALA A 130 -0.08 15.83 0.66
C ALA A 130 0.28 16.83 -0.45
N LEU A 131 0.97 17.94 -0.12
CA LEU A 131 1.30 18.97 -1.12
C LEU A 131 2.19 18.43 -2.24
N LYS A 132 3.27 17.71 -1.90
CA LYS A 132 4.16 17.13 -2.92
C LYS A 132 3.46 16.05 -3.76
N VAL A 133 2.57 15.27 -3.15
CA VAL A 133 1.75 14.29 -3.87
C VAL A 133 0.85 15.00 -4.89
N TRP A 134 0.14 16.03 -4.45
CA TRP A 134 -0.75 16.81 -5.31
C TRP A 134 0.00 17.46 -6.48
N ILE A 135 1.17 18.08 -6.22
CA ILE A 135 2.00 18.68 -7.27
C ILE A 135 2.42 17.60 -8.28
N THR A 136 3.00 16.48 -7.83
CA THR A 136 3.41 15.38 -8.72
C THR A 136 2.24 14.89 -9.57
N PHE A 137 1.08 14.65 -8.97
CA PHE A 137 -0.10 14.13 -9.69
C PHE A 137 -0.68 15.15 -10.68
N ARG A 138 -0.69 16.44 -10.32
CA ARG A 138 -1.18 17.50 -11.22
C ARG A 138 -0.23 17.81 -12.36
N THR A 139 1.08 17.68 -12.13
CA THR A 139 2.10 17.92 -13.16
C THR A 139 2.21 16.75 -14.12
N MET A 140 2.26 15.51 -13.61
CA MET A 140 2.45 14.31 -14.45
C MET A 140 1.15 13.81 -15.08
N GLY A 141 0.01 14.06 -14.43
CA GLY A 141 -1.26 13.41 -14.76
C GLY A 141 -1.24 11.91 -14.48
N ALA A 142 -2.43 11.29 -14.50
CA ALA A 142 -2.56 9.84 -14.27
C ALA A 142 -1.80 9.03 -15.33
N GLU A 143 -1.92 9.39 -16.61
CA GLU A 143 -1.26 8.66 -17.69
C GLU A 143 0.26 8.83 -17.69
N GLY A 144 0.79 10.01 -17.32
CA GLY A 144 2.24 10.19 -17.20
C GLY A 144 2.84 9.30 -16.09
N LEU A 145 2.12 9.13 -14.98
CA LEU A 145 2.54 8.23 -13.90
C LEU A 145 2.46 6.75 -14.34
N ARG A 146 1.39 6.35 -15.03
CA ARG A 146 1.26 4.99 -15.59
C ARG A 146 2.34 4.69 -16.61
N SER A 147 2.59 5.63 -17.53
CA SER A 147 3.65 5.53 -18.55
C SER A 147 5.03 5.39 -17.92
N HIS A 148 5.31 6.12 -16.83
CA HIS A 148 6.54 5.96 -16.06
C HIS A 148 6.69 4.53 -15.53
N MET A 149 5.66 3.98 -14.88
CA MET A 149 5.71 2.61 -14.34
C MET A 149 5.87 1.56 -15.45
N ARG A 150 5.10 1.66 -16.55
CA ARG A 150 5.24 0.79 -17.73
C ARG A 150 6.66 0.78 -18.26
N LYS A 151 7.27 1.95 -18.39
CA LYS A 151 8.65 2.04 -18.88
C LYS A 151 9.64 1.27 -18.00
N HIS A 152 9.46 1.31 -16.68
CA HIS A 152 10.29 0.53 -15.76
C HIS A 152 10.07 -0.98 -15.91
N ILE A 153 8.82 -1.42 -16.08
CA ILE A 153 8.47 -2.82 -16.32
C ILE A 153 9.08 -3.30 -17.65
N ASP A 154 8.96 -2.51 -18.72
CA ASP A 154 9.53 -2.82 -20.03
C ASP A 154 11.06 -2.95 -19.99
N LEU A 155 11.73 -2.07 -19.24
CA LEU A 155 13.18 -2.13 -19.07
C LEU A 155 13.60 -3.37 -18.28
N ALA A 156 12.81 -3.77 -17.28
CA ALA A 156 13.06 -5.00 -16.52
C ALA A 156 12.88 -6.24 -17.42
N ALA A 157 11.86 -6.28 -18.27
CA ALA A 157 11.65 -7.36 -19.24
C ALA A 157 12.79 -7.44 -20.27
N GLN A 158 13.24 -6.30 -20.80
CA GLN A 158 14.39 -6.25 -21.70
C GLN A 158 15.66 -6.78 -21.04
N PHE A 159 15.89 -6.41 -19.77
CA PHE A 159 17.04 -6.91 -19.02
C PHE A 159 16.93 -8.42 -18.76
N GLU A 160 15.74 -8.92 -18.43
CA GLU A 160 15.46 -10.35 -18.28
C GLU A 160 15.83 -11.14 -19.54
N ASP A 161 15.46 -10.65 -20.72
CA ASP A 161 15.79 -11.28 -22.00
C ASP A 161 17.30 -11.30 -22.27
N LEU A 162 18.01 -10.22 -21.94
CA LEU A 162 19.47 -10.16 -22.06
C LEU A 162 20.16 -11.16 -21.13
N VAL A 163 19.66 -11.33 -19.91
CA VAL A 163 20.17 -12.33 -18.96
C VAL A 163 19.94 -13.74 -19.47
N LYS A 164 18.74 -14.05 -19.99
CA LYS A 164 18.41 -15.37 -20.55
C LYS A 164 19.23 -15.73 -21.80
N ALA A 165 19.71 -14.74 -22.54
CA ALA A 165 20.50 -14.94 -23.75
C ALA A 165 21.96 -15.34 -23.48
N ASP A 166 22.43 -15.25 -22.23
CA ASP A 166 23.81 -15.54 -21.86
C ASP A 166 23.87 -16.75 -20.91
N GLU A 167 24.44 -17.86 -21.39
CA GLU A 167 24.51 -19.14 -20.66
C GLU A 167 25.29 -19.07 -19.33
N ARG A 168 26.01 -17.98 -19.07
CA ARG A 168 26.75 -17.77 -17.81
C ARG A 168 25.84 -17.28 -16.69
N PHE A 169 24.64 -16.83 -17.00
CA PHE A 169 23.70 -16.27 -16.04
C PHE A 169 22.44 -17.14 -15.93
N GLU A 170 21.78 -17.01 -14.79
CA GLU A 170 20.49 -17.63 -14.53
C GLU A 170 19.56 -16.65 -13.79
N LEU A 171 18.26 -16.86 -13.94
CA LEU A 171 17.26 -16.12 -13.16
C LEU A 171 16.92 -16.90 -11.90
N VAL A 172 17.13 -16.26 -10.74
CA VAL A 172 16.90 -16.88 -9.43
C VAL A 172 15.41 -16.92 -9.05
N ALA A 173 14.61 -16.06 -9.66
CA ALA A 173 13.16 -16.03 -9.51
C ALA A 173 12.50 -15.48 -10.80
N PRO A 174 11.22 -15.81 -11.05
CA PRO A 174 10.46 -15.16 -12.11
C PRO A 174 10.39 -13.64 -11.90
N ARG A 175 10.38 -12.88 -12.99
CA ARG A 175 10.07 -11.45 -12.92
C ARG A 175 8.60 -11.28 -12.53
N ALA A 176 8.36 -10.42 -11.54
CA ALA A 176 7.04 -10.04 -11.06
C ALA A 176 6.32 -9.03 -11.96
#